data_AF-A0A6S6TME0-F1
#
_entry.id   AF-A0A6S6TME0-F1
#
_cell.length_a   1.000
_cell.length_b   1.000
_cell.length_c   1.000
_cell.angle_alpha   90.00
_cell.angle_beta   90.00
_cell.angle_gamma   90.00
#
_symmetry.space_group_name_H-M   'P 1'
#
loop_
_entity.id
_entity.type
_entity.pdbx_description
1 polymer ?
#
loop_
_entity_poly.entity_id
_entity_poly.type
_entity_poly.pdbx_seq_one_letter_code
_entity_poly.pdbx_strand_id
1 'polypeptide(L)'
;MMIATIKKSLQDILSPMVLKFILKIGLGSIGIWIAILWYFWESFSNFVTAYLTWIPWDWAREGITFVAAPFLGYTLIIVTIAILTSLYSESLLIALAKKHYPDKKAIASPSIRGSISSTFSSTLVFAFLFIILSPTFLIPFVGQIIMLYVWSILLKAPTVHDVGGLFITDKKELKLKRKKSNLIAMIASLFNYVPLLNIFAPIFAQIMFLHHILGKK
;
A
#
# COMPACT_ATOMS: atom_id res chain seq x y z
N MET A 1 0.00 10.05 22.13
CA MET A 1 0.82 10.11 20.90
C MET A 1 0.11 9.55 19.67
N MET A 2 -0.31 8.27 19.66
CA MET A 2 -0.92 7.62 18.49
C MET A 2 -2.22 8.28 17.98
N ILE A 3 -3.13 8.66 18.88
CA ILE A 3 -4.39 9.35 18.52
C ILE A 3 -4.10 10.68 17.81
N ALA A 4 -3.10 11.44 18.27
CA ALA A 4 -2.71 12.70 17.62
C ALA A 4 -2.14 12.46 16.21
N THR A 5 -1.34 11.40 16.03
CA THR A 5 -0.84 10.98 14.71
C THR A 5 -1.99 10.61 13.77
N ILE A 6 -2.95 9.81 14.23
CA ILE A 6 -4.13 9.43 13.45
C ILE A 6 -4.94 10.67 13.05
N LYS A 7 -5.24 11.54 14.02
CA LYS A 7 -6.02 12.76 13.78
C LYS A 7 -5.36 13.66 12.75
N LYS A 8 -4.05 13.94 12.89
CA LYS A 8 -3.31 14.75 11.92
C LYS A 8 -3.30 14.11 10.53
N SER A 9 -3.08 12.80 10.46
CA SER A 9 -3.06 12.08 9.19
C SER A 9 -4.41 12.09 8.47
N LEU A 10 -5.52 11.95 9.22
CA LEU A 10 -6.88 12.07 8.69
C LEU A 10 -7.20 13.50 8.24
N GLN A 11 -6.66 14.51 8.89
CA GLN A 11 -6.80 15.91 8.44
C GLN A 11 -5.99 16.18 7.17
N ASP A 12 -4.75 15.68 7.11
CA ASP A 12 -3.87 15.91 5.96
C ASP A 12 -4.31 15.12 4.73
N ILE A 13 -4.85 13.90 4.89
CA ILE A 13 -5.35 13.13 3.73
C ILE A 13 -6.52 13.81 3.02
N LEU A 14 -7.31 14.58 3.74
CA LEU A 14 -8.41 15.39 3.21
C LEU A 14 -7.95 16.77 2.73
N SER A 15 -6.65 17.09 2.83
CA SER A 15 -6.14 18.36 2.35
C SER A 15 -6.19 18.42 0.81
N PRO A 16 -6.47 19.58 0.20
CA PRO A 16 -6.53 19.71 -1.26
C PRO A 16 -5.24 19.29 -1.97
N MET A 17 -4.09 19.47 -1.32
CA MET A 17 -2.79 19.07 -1.84
C MET A 17 -2.68 17.54 -1.96
N VAL A 18 -3.07 16.81 -0.91
CA VAL A 18 -3.05 15.35 -0.89
C VAL A 18 -4.12 14.79 -1.82
N LEU A 19 -5.34 15.33 -1.80
CA LEU A 19 -6.43 14.89 -2.68
C LEU A 19 -6.05 15.04 -4.16
N LYS A 20 -5.44 16.18 -4.57
CA LYS A 20 -4.95 16.36 -5.94
C LYS A 20 -3.89 15.33 -6.32
N PHE A 21 -2.98 15.00 -5.40
CA PHE A 21 -1.98 13.97 -5.61
C PHE A 21 -2.62 12.60 -5.82
N ILE A 22 -3.55 12.21 -4.93
CA ILE A 22 -4.25 10.93 -5.00
C ILE A 22 -5.08 10.83 -6.27
N LEU A 23 -5.81 11.88 -6.65
CA LEU A 23 -6.59 11.88 -7.88
C LEU A 23 -5.69 11.70 -9.09
N LYS A 24 -4.54 12.40 -9.16
CA LYS A 24 -3.59 12.25 -10.28
C LYS A 24 -3.03 10.83 -10.37
N ILE A 25 -2.52 10.28 -9.26
CA ILE A 25 -1.87 8.96 -9.25
C ILE A 25 -2.89 7.82 -9.34
N GLY A 26 -3.98 7.94 -8.58
CA GLY A 26 -5.07 6.97 -8.50
C GLY A 26 -5.82 6.84 -9.82
N LEU A 27 -6.36 7.96 -10.34
CA LEU A 27 -7.08 7.95 -11.61
C LEU A 27 -6.14 7.60 -12.77
N GLY A 28 -4.88 8.05 -12.73
CA GLY A 28 -3.87 7.66 -13.72
C GLY A 28 -3.66 6.15 -13.75
N SER A 29 -3.43 5.52 -12.60
CA SER A 29 -3.25 4.07 -12.49
C SER A 29 -4.50 3.30 -12.94
N ILE A 30 -5.67 3.73 -12.48
CA ILE A 30 -6.96 3.13 -12.85
C ILE A 30 -7.17 3.22 -14.36
N GLY A 31 -7.00 4.40 -14.95
CA GLY A 31 -7.18 4.61 -16.39
C GLY A 31 -6.25 3.75 -17.24
N ILE A 32 -4.98 3.65 -16.85
CA ILE A 32 -3.98 2.81 -17.53
C ILE A 32 -4.43 1.34 -17.54
N TRP A 33 -4.79 0.79 -16.37
CA TRP A 33 -5.17 -0.62 -16.27
C TRP A 33 -6.54 -0.92 -16.87
N ILE A 34 -7.50 0.00 -16.77
CA ILE A 34 -8.78 -0.14 -17.48
C ILE A 34 -8.52 -0.22 -18.98
N ALA A 35 -7.69 0.65 -19.55
CA ALA A 35 -7.37 0.61 -20.98
C ALA A 35 -6.68 -0.70 -21.39
N ILE A 36 -5.70 -1.16 -20.60
CA ILE A 36 -5.00 -2.44 -20.84
C ILE A 36 -5.99 -3.61 -20.75
N LEU A 37 -6.74 -3.72 -19.65
CA LEU A 37 -7.66 -4.83 -19.43
C LEU A 37 -8.83 -4.82 -20.41
N TRP A 38 -9.26 -3.65 -20.87
CA TRP A 38 -10.27 -3.55 -21.93
C TRP A 38 -9.78 -4.17 -23.24
N TYR A 39 -8.54 -3.86 -23.64
CA TYR A 39 -7.98 -4.36 -24.90
C TYR A 39 -7.51 -5.82 -24.80
N PHE A 40 -6.95 -6.23 -23.66
CA PHE A 40 -6.35 -7.56 -23.44
C PHE A 40 -7.21 -8.48 -22.57
N TRP A 41 -8.51 -8.22 -22.42
CA TRP A 41 -9.37 -8.96 -21.48
C TRP A 41 -9.31 -10.47 -21.71
N GLU A 42 -9.49 -10.92 -22.95
CA GLU A 42 -9.53 -12.34 -23.29
C GLU A 42 -8.20 -13.04 -22.98
N SER A 43 -7.08 -12.43 -23.35
CA SER A 43 -5.75 -12.96 -23.02
C SER A 43 -5.54 -13.04 -21.50
N PHE A 44 -6.00 -12.01 -20.78
CA PHE A 44 -5.89 -11.95 -19.33
C PHE A 44 -6.77 -12.98 -18.63
N SER A 45 -8.03 -13.15 -19.05
CA SER A 45 -8.93 -14.18 -18.50
C SER A 45 -8.40 -15.58 -18.78
N ASN A 46 -7.92 -15.84 -20.01
CA ASN A 46 -7.36 -17.14 -20.39
C ASN A 46 -6.10 -17.47 -19.59
N PHE A 47 -5.26 -16.46 -19.32
CA PHE A 47 -4.12 -16.61 -18.42
C PHE A 47 -4.57 -17.08 -17.03
N VAL A 48 -5.62 -16.47 -16.45
CA VAL A 48 -6.15 -16.88 -15.14
C VAL A 48 -6.73 -18.29 -15.19
N THR A 49 -7.52 -18.62 -16.22
CA THR A 49 -8.13 -19.95 -16.39
C THR A 49 -7.09 -21.06 -16.54
N ALA A 50 -5.93 -20.78 -17.16
CA ALA A 50 -4.85 -21.76 -17.31
C ALA A 50 -4.34 -22.30 -15.96
N TYR A 51 -4.36 -21.49 -14.90
CA TYR A 51 -4.00 -21.91 -13.54
C TYR A 51 -5.08 -22.73 -12.85
N LEU A 52 -6.29 -22.82 -13.42
CA LEU A 52 -7.43 -23.57 -12.88
C LEU A 52 -7.64 -24.91 -13.57
N THR A 53 -6.72 -25.32 -14.44
CA THR A 53 -6.79 -26.59 -15.19
C THR A 53 -6.82 -27.84 -14.31
N TRP A 54 -6.41 -27.74 -13.04
CA TRP A 54 -6.54 -28.80 -12.05
C TRP A 54 -7.99 -29.02 -11.58
N ILE A 55 -8.90 -28.10 -11.85
CA ILE A 55 -10.33 -28.21 -11.53
C ILE A 55 -11.03 -28.90 -12.71
N PRO A 56 -11.63 -30.09 -12.52
CA PRO A 56 -12.16 -30.89 -13.62
C PRO A 56 -13.50 -30.38 -14.18
N TRP A 57 -14.18 -29.46 -13.49
CA TRP A 57 -15.51 -28.96 -13.88
C TRP A 57 -15.41 -27.61 -14.60
N ASP A 58 -15.87 -27.55 -15.85
CA ASP A 58 -15.82 -26.34 -16.69
C ASP A 58 -16.57 -25.16 -16.08
N TRP A 59 -17.80 -25.38 -15.63
CA TRP A 59 -18.62 -24.34 -14.99
C TRP A 59 -17.92 -23.75 -13.74
N ALA A 60 -17.15 -24.56 -13.01
CA ALA A 60 -16.42 -24.11 -11.84
C ALA A 60 -15.20 -23.28 -12.25
N ARG A 61 -14.46 -23.70 -13.29
CA ARG A 61 -13.33 -22.93 -13.84
C ARG A 61 -13.78 -21.57 -14.37
N GLU A 62 -14.88 -21.53 -15.11
CA GLU A 62 -15.46 -20.30 -15.64
C GLU A 62 -15.94 -19.39 -14.52
N GLY A 63 -16.69 -19.93 -13.55
CA GLY A 63 -17.19 -19.17 -12.40
C GLY A 63 -16.07 -18.58 -11.54
N ILE A 64 -15.01 -19.36 -11.26
CA ILE A 64 -13.85 -18.87 -10.52
C ILE A 64 -13.09 -17.83 -11.35
N THR A 65 -12.90 -18.05 -12.65
CA THR A 65 -12.23 -17.07 -13.53
C THR A 65 -12.98 -15.74 -13.53
N PHE A 66 -14.31 -15.77 -13.63
CA PHE A 66 -15.16 -14.58 -13.64
C PHE A 66 -14.96 -13.70 -12.40
N VAL A 67 -14.66 -14.28 -11.25
CA VAL A 67 -14.38 -13.54 -10.00
C VAL A 67 -12.89 -13.21 -9.86
N ALA A 68 -12.00 -14.16 -10.17
CA ALA A 68 -10.57 -14.04 -9.95
C ALA A 68 -9.90 -13.04 -10.90
N ALA A 69 -10.31 -13.00 -12.18
CA ALA A 69 -9.71 -12.09 -13.15
C ALA A 69 -9.94 -10.61 -12.77
N PRO A 70 -11.17 -10.13 -12.50
CA PRO A 70 -11.37 -8.76 -12.01
C PRO A 70 -10.60 -8.46 -10.73
N PHE A 71 -10.52 -9.41 -9.79
CA PHE A 71 -9.79 -9.24 -8.54
C PHE A 71 -8.27 -9.09 -8.75
N LEU A 72 -7.70 -9.87 -9.66
CA LEU A 72 -6.30 -9.75 -10.07
C LEU A 72 -6.04 -8.42 -10.78
N GLY A 73 -6.93 -8.01 -11.69
CA GLY A 73 -6.85 -6.71 -12.36
C GLY A 73 -6.89 -5.54 -11.36
N TYR A 74 -7.80 -5.60 -10.39
CA TYR A 74 -7.86 -4.65 -9.28
C TYR A 74 -6.56 -4.65 -8.44
N THR A 75 -6.00 -5.82 -8.15
CA THR A 75 -4.73 -5.94 -7.42
C THR A 75 -3.59 -5.24 -8.17
N LEU A 76 -3.52 -5.39 -9.50
CA LEU A 76 -2.53 -4.72 -10.35
C LEU A 76 -2.66 -3.19 -10.31
N ILE A 77 -3.90 -2.67 -10.29
CA ILE A 77 -4.19 -1.24 -10.08
C ILE A 77 -3.60 -0.78 -8.75
N ILE A 78 -3.94 -1.46 -7.64
CA ILE A 78 -3.49 -1.07 -6.29
C ILE A 78 -1.96 -1.12 -6.17
N VAL A 79 -1.31 -2.16 -6.72
CA VAL A 79 0.16 -2.26 -6.75
C VAL A 79 0.77 -1.09 -7.52
N THR A 80 0.17 -0.71 -8.65
CA THR A 80 0.64 0.43 -9.46
C THR A 80 0.50 1.74 -8.70
N ILE A 81 -0.63 1.97 -8.02
CA ILE A 81 -0.83 3.14 -7.16
C ILE A 81 0.22 3.19 -6.06
N ALA A 82 0.54 2.06 -5.43
CA ALA A 82 1.57 2.00 -4.39
C ALA A 82 2.95 2.37 -4.93
N ILE A 83 3.34 1.82 -6.10
CA ILE A 83 4.61 2.15 -6.76
C ILE A 83 4.68 3.63 -7.12
N LEU A 84 3.66 4.16 -7.82
CA LEU A 84 3.65 5.56 -8.22
C LEU A 84 3.60 6.51 -7.01
N THR A 85 2.87 6.14 -5.96
CA THR A 85 2.89 6.90 -4.70
C THR A 85 4.29 6.95 -4.11
N SER A 86 4.97 5.81 -4.02
CA SER A 86 6.35 5.71 -3.54
C SER A 86 7.32 6.57 -4.35
N LEU A 87 7.17 6.60 -5.68
CA LEU A 87 8.05 7.37 -6.58
C LEU A 87 7.80 8.89 -6.56
N TYR A 88 6.56 9.32 -6.37
CA TYR A 88 6.17 10.73 -6.57
C TYR A 88 5.79 11.48 -5.29
N SER A 89 5.65 10.81 -4.14
CA SER A 89 5.17 11.46 -2.92
C SER A 89 6.21 12.31 -2.19
N GLU A 90 7.50 12.24 -2.55
CA GLU A 90 8.56 12.98 -1.84
C GLU A 90 8.24 14.47 -1.67
N SER A 91 7.89 15.17 -2.75
CA SER A 91 7.57 16.60 -2.71
C SER A 91 6.37 16.90 -1.80
N LEU A 92 5.36 16.02 -1.82
CA LEU A 92 4.18 16.12 -0.95
C LEU A 92 4.55 15.94 0.52
N LEU A 93 5.36 14.93 0.84
CA LEU A 93 5.81 14.64 2.20
C LEU A 93 6.69 15.76 2.76
N ILE A 94 7.57 16.35 1.94
CA ILE A 94 8.37 17.52 2.33
C ILE A 94 7.46 18.72 2.62
N ALA A 95 6.45 18.97 1.79
CA ALA A 95 5.51 20.06 2.01
C ALA A 95 4.70 19.87 3.31
N LEU A 96 4.23 18.65 3.59
CA LEU A 96 3.54 18.31 4.84
C LEU A 96 4.47 18.42 6.06
N ALA A 97 5.73 17.97 5.92
CA ALA A 97 6.74 18.11 6.98
C ALA A 97 6.99 19.57 7.32
N LYS A 98 7.19 20.44 6.32
CA LYS A 98 7.37 21.89 6.53
C LYS A 98 6.17 22.54 7.23
N LYS A 99 4.95 22.12 6.89
CA LYS A 99 3.71 22.64 7.48
C LYS A 99 3.58 22.31 8.97
N HIS A 100 3.94 21.08 9.38
CA HIS A 100 3.68 20.60 10.75
C HIS A 100 4.92 20.54 11.66
N TYR A 101 6.11 20.52 11.07
CA TYR A 101 7.40 20.34 11.74
C TYR A 101 8.48 21.23 11.07
N PRO A 102 8.34 22.56 11.12
CA PRO A 102 9.22 23.50 10.39
C PRO A 102 10.71 23.34 10.74
N ASP A 103 11.02 22.89 11.96
CA ASP A 103 12.39 22.66 12.44
C ASP A 103 13.02 21.37 11.90
N LYS A 104 12.24 20.48 11.27
CA LYS A 104 12.70 19.20 10.73
C LYS A 104 12.90 19.31 9.22
N LYS A 105 14.16 19.44 8.79
CA LYS A 105 14.53 19.49 7.37
C LYS A 105 14.61 18.07 6.80
N ALA A 106 14.19 17.91 5.55
CA ALA A 106 14.53 16.72 4.77
C ALA A 106 16.04 16.74 4.51
N ILE A 107 16.70 15.64 4.82
CA ILE A 107 18.17 15.52 4.81
C ILE A 107 18.69 14.66 3.67
N ALA A 108 17.81 13.92 3.00
CA ALA A 108 18.11 13.09 1.84
C ALA A 108 16.84 12.85 1.01
N SER A 109 17.00 12.21 -0.15
CA SER A 109 15.92 11.67 -0.98
C SER A 109 16.00 10.13 -0.99
N PRO A 110 14.88 9.41 -0.89
CA PRO A 110 14.85 7.96 -0.97
C PRO A 110 15.33 7.49 -2.34
N SER A 111 16.13 6.41 -2.36
CA SER A 111 16.57 5.84 -3.64
C SER A 111 15.40 5.20 -4.38
N ILE A 112 15.14 5.60 -5.64
CA ILE A 112 14.10 5.01 -6.52
C ILE A 112 14.22 3.47 -6.57
N ARG A 113 15.45 2.97 -6.75
CA ARG A 113 15.72 1.53 -6.77
C ARG A 113 15.37 0.84 -5.45
N GLY A 114 15.66 1.48 -4.32
CA GLY A 114 15.30 0.98 -3.00
C GLY A 114 13.79 0.97 -2.75
N SER A 115 13.08 1.99 -3.23
CA SER A 115 11.62 2.10 -3.17
C SER A 115 10.94 0.99 -3.98
N ILE A 116 11.38 0.77 -5.23
CA ILE A 116 10.87 -0.32 -6.07
C ILE A 116 11.20 -1.69 -5.44
N SER A 117 12.45 -1.90 -5.03
CA SER A 117 12.89 -3.19 -4.45
C SER A 117 12.17 -3.51 -3.14
N SER A 118 11.95 -2.51 -2.28
CA SER A 118 11.23 -2.70 -1.02
C SER A 118 9.74 -2.97 -1.26
N THR A 119 9.11 -2.29 -2.22
CA THR A 119 7.72 -2.53 -2.63
C THR A 119 7.56 -3.94 -3.19
N PHE A 120 8.43 -4.33 -4.12
CA PHE A 120 8.42 -5.66 -4.72
C PHE A 120 8.65 -6.77 -3.67
N SER A 121 9.66 -6.62 -2.81
CA SER A 121 9.93 -7.59 -1.74
C SER A 121 8.74 -7.72 -0.78
N SER A 122 8.10 -6.60 -0.45
CA SER A 122 6.92 -6.62 0.45
C SER A 122 5.72 -7.28 -0.21
N THR A 123 5.58 -7.12 -1.54
CA THR A 123 4.53 -7.78 -2.34
C THR A 123 4.74 -9.29 -2.37
N LEU A 124 5.98 -9.76 -2.55
CA LEU A 124 6.29 -11.19 -2.50
C LEU A 124 6.02 -11.80 -1.13
N VAL A 125 6.46 -11.13 -0.05
CA VAL A 125 6.19 -11.59 1.33
C VAL A 125 4.69 -11.56 1.62
N PHE A 126 3.98 -10.54 1.17
CA PHE A 126 2.52 -10.46 1.27
C PHE A 126 1.86 -11.65 0.56
N ALA A 127 2.19 -11.90 -0.71
CA ALA A 127 1.59 -12.98 -1.49
C ALA A 127 1.84 -14.35 -0.85
N PHE A 128 3.07 -14.60 -0.42
CA PHE A 128 3.45 -15.85 0.27
C PHE A 128 2.66 -16.05 1.57
N LEU A 129 2.61 -15.03 2.44
CA LEU A 129 1.87 -15.10 3.69
C LEU A 129 0.37 -15.16 3.47
N PHE A 130 -0.15 -14.48 2.45
CA PHE A 130 -1.57 -14.50 2.09
C PHE A 130 -2.00 -15.92 1.73
N ILE A 131 -1.23 -16.63 0.91
CA ILE A 131 -1.52 -18.02 0.54
C ILE A 131 -1.50 -18.93 1.78
N ILE A 132 -0.43 -18.86 2.57
CA ILE A 132 -0.25 -19.74 3.74
C ILE A 132 -1.30 -19.49 4.82
N LEU A 133 -1.60 -18.22 5.09
CA LEU A 133 -2.54 -17.84 6.14
C LEU A 133 -3.99 -17.79 5.66
N SER A 134 -4.25 -17.98 4.35
CA SER A 134 -5.61 -17.97 3.79
C SER A 134 -6.61 -18.87 4.53
N PRO A 135 -6.27 -20.08 5.02
CA PRO A 135 -7.21 -20.90 5.77
C PRO A 135 -7.68 -20.22 7.07
N THR A 136 -6.80 -19.42 7.69
CA THR A 136 -7.12 -18.72 8.94
C THR A 136 -8.05 -17.52 8.74
N PHE A 137 -8.15 -16.98 7.51
CA PHE A 137 -9.00 -15.83 7.22
C PHE A 137 -10.49 -16.14 7.35
N LEU A 138 -10.86 -17.43 7.23
CA LEU A 138 -12.23 -17.92 7.40
C LEU A 138 -12.70 -17.91 8.86
N ILE A 139 -11.78 -17.80 9.83
CA ILE A 139 -12.14 -17.70 11.24
C ILE A 139 -12.66 -16.29 11.51
N PRO A 140 -13.92 -16.12 11.96
CA PRO A 140 -14.47 -14.80 12.27
C PRO A 140 -13.60 -14.05 13.29
N PHE A 141 -13.47 -12.74 13.13
CA PHE A 141 -12.64 -11.82 13.94
C PHE A 141 -11.13 -12.09 13.92
N VAL A 142 -10.67 -13.29 14.27
CA VAL A 142 -9.25 -13.66 14.30
C VAL A 142 -8.65 -13.61 12.91
N GLY A 143 -9.32 -14.20 11.92
CA GLY A 143 -8.90 -14.17 10.53
C GLY A 143 -8.78 -12.74 9.99
N GLN A 144 -9.65 -11.85 10.44
CA GLN A 144 -9.63 -10.43 10.05
C GLN A 144 -8.43 -9.69 10.65
N ILE A 145 -8.06 -9.97 11.91
CA ILE A 145 -6.86 -9.39 12.52
C ILE A 145 -5.60 -9.89 11.79
N ILE A 146 -5.54 -11.17 11.43
CA ILE A 146 -4.42 -11.75 10.68
C ILE A 146 -4.35 -11.12 9.29
N MET A 147 -5.48 -10.99 8.59
CA MET A 147 -5.54 -10.36 7.27
C MET A 147 -5.07 -8.90 7.34
N LEU A 148 -5.49 -8.13 8.34
CA LEU A 148 -5.04 -6.75 8.57
C LEU A 148 -3.52 -6.68 8.78
N TYR A 149 -2.97 -7.62 9.54
CA TYR A 149 -1.52 -7.74 9.73
C TYR A 149 -0.80 -8.05 8.41
N VAL A 150 -1.31 -8.98 7.60
CA VAL A 150 -0.75 -9.31 6.28
C VAL A 150 -0.77 -8.07 5.38
N TRP A 151 -1.88 -7.33 5.29
CA TRP A 151 -1.95 -6.06 4.56
C TRP A 151 -0.94 -5.01 5.07
N SER A 152 -0.68 -4.97 6.37
CA SER A 152 0.30 -4.04 6.94
C SER A 152 1.72 -4.26 6.43
N ILE A 153 2.06 -5.49 6.01
CA ILE A 153 3.38 -5.82 5.47
C ILE A 153 3.61 -5.10 4.15
N LEU A 154 2.59 -5.03 3.30
CA LEU A 154 2.64 -4.35 2.00
C LEU A 154 2.96 -2.86 2.16
N LEU A 155 2.48 -2.22 3.22
CA LEU A 155 2.68 -0.80 3.49
C LEU A 155 3.94 -0.51 4.30
N LYS A 156 4.27 -1.34 5.29
CA LYS A 156 5.29 -1.02 6.32
C LYS A 156 6.68 -0.81 5.74
N ALA A 157 7.22 -1.79 5.04
CA ALA A 157 8.62 -1.74 4.60
C ALA A 157 8.88 -0.66 3.53
N PRO A 158 8.02 -0.49 2.50
CA PRO A 158 8.17 0.59 1.54
C PRO A 158 8.04 1.96 2.21
N THR A 159 7.04 2.12 3.07
CA THR A 159 6.82 3.40 3.76
C THR A 159 7.97 3.78 4.70
N VAL A 160 8.55 2.83 5.43
CA VAL A 160 9.75 3.08 6.24
C VAL A 160 10.91 3.53 5.37
N HIS A 161 11.09 2.91 4.20
CA HIS A 161 12.15 3.30 3.28
C HIS A 161 11.92 4.72 2.74
N ASP A 162 10.71 5.01 2.26
CA ASP A 162 10.38 6.28 1.60
C ASP A 162 10.34 7.45 2.59
N VAL A 163 9.63 7.30 3.70
CA VAL A 163 9.51 8.39 4.69
C VAL A 163 10.76 8.45 5.56
N GLY A 164 11.26 7.30 6.02
CA GLY A 164 12.46 7.26 6.85
C GLY A 164 13.69 7.74 6.08
N GLY A 165 13.81 7.40 4.79
CA GLY A 165 14.91 7.86 3.93
C GLY A 165 14.97 9.39 3.76
N LEU A 166 13.85 10.10 3.90
CA LEU A 166 13.81 11.57 3.84
C LEU A 166 14.39 12.25 5.09
N PHE A 167 14.23 11.61 6.27
CA PHE A 167 14.44 12.29 7.56
C PHE A 167 15.42 11.58 8.50
N ILE A 168 15.83 10.34 8.21
CA ILE A 168 16.72 9.52 9.04
C ILE A 168 17.87 8.97 8.18
N THR A 169 19.11 9.33 8.52
CA THR A 169 20.33 8.80 7.89
C THR A 169 20.90 7.60 8.63
N ASP A 170 20.68 7.48 9.94
CA ASP A 170 21.19 6.34 10.73
C ASP A 170 20.36 5.07 10.47
N LYS A 171 21.02 4.06 9.87
CA LYS A 171 20.44 2.73 9.61
C LYS A 171 19.98 2.02 10.90
N LYS A 172 20.63 2.26 12.05
CA LYS A 172 20.23 1.67 13.34
C LYS A 172 18.93 2.30 13.84
N GLU A 173 18.83 3.63 13.77
CA GLU A 173 17.59 4.34 14.10
C GLU A 173 16.43 3.93 13.20
N LEU A 174 16.67 3.81 11.89
CA LEU A 174 15.66 3.38 10.92
C LEU A 174 15.15 1.96 11.21
N LYS A 175 16.05 1.02 11.55
CA LYS A 175 15.67 -0.34 11.98
C LYS A 175 14.85 -0.33 13.26
N LEU A 176 15.19 0.52 14.24
CA LEU A 176 14.44 0.65 15.48
C LEU A 176 13.02 1.18 15.23
N LYS A 177 12.89 2.23 14.42
CA LYS A 177 11.59 2.80 14.03
C LYS A 177 10.75 1.75 13.30
N ARG A 178 11.32 1.04 12.32
CA ARG A 178 10.65 -0.06 11.60
C ARG A 178 10.01 -1.09 12.54
N LYS A 179 10.72 -1.52 13.59
CA LYS A 179 10.20 -2.49 14.57
C LYS A 179 9.01 -1.94 15.36
N LYS A 180 8.97 -0.63 15.62
CA LYS A 180 7.91 0.04 16.39
C LYS A 180 6.72 0.49 15.55
N SER A 181 6.77 0.35 14.23
CA SER A 181 5.71 0.84 13.33
C SER A 181 4.67 -0.20 12.91
N ASN A 182 4.67 -1.41 13.50
CA ASN A 182 3.69 -2.45 13.16
C ASN A 182 2.25 -1.96 13.33
N LEU A 183 1.92 -1.40 14.49
CA LEU A 183 0.56 -0.93 14.79
C LEU A 183 0.13 0.22 13.87
N ILE A 184 1.07 1.08 13.47
CA ILE A 184 0.80 2.19 12.56
C ILE A 184 0.51 1.68 11.15
N ALA A 185 1.29 0.72 10.67
CA ALA A 185 1.05 0.07 9.40
C ALA A 185 -0.27 -0.69 9.38
N MET A 186 -0.68 -1.31 10.51
CA MET A 186 -1.98 -1.98 10.65
C MET A 186 -3.15 -0.99 10.63
N ILE A 187 -3.02 0.16 11.30
CA ILE A 187 -4.06 1.20 11.25
C ILE A 187 -4.16 1.78 9.84
N ALA A 188 -3.02 2.04 9.19
CA ALA A 188 -3.01 2.49 7.81
C ALA A 188 -3.62 1.46 6.86
N SER A 189 -3.42 0.16 7.14
CA SER A 189 -3.94 -0.90 6.29
C SER A 189 -5.45 -1.11 6.38
N LEU A 190 -6.15 -0.51 7.36
CA LEU A 190 -7.62 -0.50 7.41
C LEU A 190 -8.24 0.06 6.12
N PHE A 191 -7.56 0.98 5.46
CA PHE A 191 -8.02 1.56 4.21
C PHE A 191 -8.10 0.53 3.07
N ASN A 192 -7.35 -0.57 3.16
CA ASN A 192 -7.41 -1.65 2.15
C ASN A 192 -8.73 -2.41 2.17
N TYR A 193 -9.47 -2.40 3.29
CA TYR A 193 -10.74 -3.13 3.43
C TYR A 193 -11.88 -2.51 2.64
N VAL A 194 -11.82 -1.21 2.38
CA VAL A 194 -12.85 -0.51 1.62
C VAL A 194 -12.28 -0.23 0.23
N PRO A 195 -12.78 -0.85 -0.84
CA PRO A 195 -12.21 -0.72 -2.18
C PRO A 195 -11.99 0.73 -2.63
N LEU A 196 -12.94 1.61 -2.32
CA LEU A 196 -12.82 3.04 -2.63
C LEU A 196 -11.78 3.77 -1.79
N LEU A 197 -11.52 3.34 -0.55
CA LEU A 197 -10.47 3.91 0.30
C LEU A 197 -9.10 3.27 0.03
N ASN A 198 -9.04 2.15 -0.66
CA ASN A 198 -7.79 1.42 -0.90
C ASN A 198 -6.79 2.26 -1.73
N ILE A 199 -7.29 3.08 -2.67
CA ILE A 199 -6.44 4.02 -3.43
C ILE A 199 -5.71 5.04 -2.54
N PHE A 200 -6.25 5.31 -1.34
CA PHE A 200 -5.67 6.21 -0.36
C PHE A 200 -4.67 5.50 0.57
N ALA A 201 -4.67 4.16 0.63
CA ALA A 201 -3.90 3.40 1.61
C ALA A 201 -2.38 3.65 1.54
N PRO A 202 -1.74 3.67 0.35
CA PRO A 202 -0.29 3.90 0.26
C PRO A 202 0.12 5.28 0.79
N ILE A 203 -0.59 6.34 0.39
CA ILE A 203 -0.25 7.69 0.83
C ILE A 203 -0.65 7.93 2.28
N PHE A 204 -1.76 7.36 2.74
CA PHE A 204 -2.17 7.44 4.15
C PHE A 204 -1.11 6.80 5.05
N ALA A 205 -0.55 5.67 4.65
CA ALA A 205 0.57 5.05 5.35
C ALA A 205 1.76 6.00 5.41
N GLN A 206 2.16 6.61 4.29
CA GLN A 206 3.28 7.56 4.28
C GLN A 206 3.07 8.77 5.20
N ILE A 207 1.86 9.34 5.22
CA ILE A 207 1.51 10.45 6.12
C ILE A 207 1.53 9.99 7.59
N MET A 208 0.96 8.82 7.90
CA MET A 208 0.98 8.25 9.24
C MET A 208 2.40 8.02 9.76
N PHE A 209 3.28 7.50 8.89
CA PHE A 209 4.69 7.31 9.22
C PHE A 209 5.44 8.63 9.36
N LEU A 210 5.12 9.65 8.56
CA LEU A 210 5.70 10.99 8.66
C LEU A 210 5.48 11.55 10.07
N HIS A 211 4.23 11.56 10.52
CA HIS A 211 3.89 12.06 11.86
C HIS A 211 4.43 11.18 12.98
N HIS A 212 4.62 9.88 12.76
CA HIS A 212 5.23 8.98 13.73
C HIS A 212 6.76 9.16 13.84
N ILE A 213 7.42 9.41 12.72
CA ILE A 213 8.87 9.61 12.66
C ILE A 213 9.21 10.99 13.23
N LEU A 214 8.51 12.04 12.80
CA LEU A 214 8.79 13.44 13.15
C LEU A 214 8.07 13.93 14.42
N GLY A 215 7.00 13.26 14.83
CA GLY A 215 6.30 13.57 16.07
C GLY A 215 7.22 13.51 17.29
N LYS A 216 7.08 14.48 18.19
CA LYS A 216 7.78 14.47 19.49
C LYS A 216 7.40 13.19 20.27
N LYS A 217 8.39 12.60 20.95
CA LYS A 217 8.12 11.65 22.03
C LYS A 217 7.41 12.37 23.17
#